data_AF-A0A9C7SC95-F1
#
_entry.id   AF-A0A9C7SC95-F1
#
_cell.length_a   1.000
_cell.length_b   1.000
_cell.length_c   1.000
_cell.angle_alpha   90.00
_cell.angle_beta   90.00
_cell.angle_gamma   90.00
#
_symmetry.space_group_name_H-M   'P 1'
#
loop_
_entity.id
_entity.type
_entity.pdbx_description
1 polymer ?
#
loop_
_entity_poly.entity_id
_entity_poly.type
_entity_poly.pdbx_seq_one_letter_code
_entity_poly.pdbx_strand_id
1 'polypeptide(L)'
;MAKTLTIEVAPQIHPILERLKGDTPSQKIAFLISSELRRYLEECEREMLELEIKYGMDYEQFKEKLERGELGDEFSYELEKDAIRWEDLIAEKKHWLDHLRAIERLLQ
;
A
#
# COMPACT_ATOMS: atom_id res chain seq x y z
N MET A 1 0.56 -15.53 26.17
CA MET A 1 -0.78 -16.14 26.00
C MET A 1 -1.27 -15.79 24.61
N ALA A 2 -1.61 -16.77 23.76
CA ALA A 2 -2.19 -16.48 22.46
C ALA A 2 -3.58 -15.86 22.69
N LYS A 3 -3.79 -14.64 22.19
CA LYS A 3 -5.09 -13.95 22.30
C LYS A 3 -6.00 -14.50 21.21
N THR A 4 -6.95 -15.35 21.57
CA THR A 4 -7.95 -15.87 20.63
C THR A 4 -8.93 -14.75 20.27
N LEU A 5 -9.10 -14.49 18.98
CA LEU A 5 -10.10 -13.57 18.45
C LEU A 5 -11.21 -14.39 17.78
N THR A 6 -12.44 -14.25 18.25
CA THR A 6 -13.63 -14.82 17.60
C THR A 6 -14.25 -13.76 16.70
N ILE A 7 -14.47 -14.08 15.43
CA ILE A 7 -15.13 -13.21 14.44
C ILE A 7 -16.40 -13.89 13.98
N GLU A 8 -17.54 -13.25 14.21
CA GLU A 8 -18.82 -13.69 13.66
C GLU A 8 -19.01 -13.10 12.27
N VAL A 9 -19.34 -13.96 11.31
CA VAL A 9 -19.63 -13.57 9.93
C VAL A 9 -21.01 -14.04 9.55
N ALA A 10 -21.65 -13.30 8.65
CA ALA A 10 -22.98 -13.65 8.17
C ALA A 10 -22.96 -15.03 7.46
N PRO A 11 -24.00 -15.88 7.61
CA PRO A 11 -24.01 -17.24 7.06
C PRO A 11 -23.72 -17.32 5.55
N GLN A 12 -24.12 -16.30 4.80
CA GLN A 12 -23.86 -16.18 3.36
C GLN A 12 -22.38 -16.06 2.99
N ILE A 13 -21.52 -15.63 3.92
CA ILE A 13 -20.07 -15.48 3.71
C ILE A 13 -19.37 -16.84 3.80
N HIS A 14 -19.90 -17.77 4.59
CA HIS A 14 -19.30 -19.09 4.81
C HIS A 14 -19.03 -19.88 3.51
N PRO A 15 -20.01 -20.08 2.60
CA PRO A 15 -19.75 -20.81 1.34
C PRO A 15 -18.79 -20.08 0.40
N ILE A 16 -18.62 -18.76 0.56
CA ILE A 16 -17.65 -17.97 -0.21
C ILE A 16 -16.24 -18.22 0.34
N LEU A 17 -16.07 -18.16 1.67
CA LEU A 17 -14.80 -18.46 2.34
C LEU A 17 -14.28 -19.87 1.99
N GLU A 18 -15.17 -20.86 1.91
CA GLU A 18 -14.80 -22.23 1.54
C GLU A 18 -14.13 -22.33 0.16
N ARG A 19 -14.50 -21.46 -0.78
CA ARG A 19 -13.93 -21.43 -2.15
C ARG A 19 -12.58 -20.72 -2.23
N LEU A 20 -12.17 -20.01 -1.18
CA LEU A 20 -10.91 -19.27 -1.15
C LEU A 20 -9.73 -20.18 -0.80
N LYS A 21 -8.54 -19.76 -1.24
CA LYS A 21 -7.27 -20.43 -0.95
C LYS A 21 -7.05 -20.57 0.56
N GLY A 22 -6.54 -21.73 0.97
CA GLY A 22 -6.19 -22.05 2.37
C GLY A 22 -7.08 -23.15 2.95
N ASP A 23 -6.49 -23.98 3.82
CA ASP A 23 -7.13 -25.17 4.39
C ASP A 23 -7.84 -24.87 5.72
N THR A 24 -7.39 -23.82 6.42
CA THR A 24 -7.98 -23.37 7.69
C THR A 24 -8.63 -21.99 7.54
N PRO A 25 -9.64 -21.64 8.37
CA PRO A 25 -10.21 -20.29 8.39
C PRO A 25 -9.14 -19.19 8.55
N SER A 26 -8.14 -19.44 9.40
CA SER A 26 -7.02 -18.51 9.60
C SER A 26 -6.17 -18.31 8.35
N GLN A 27 -5.84 -19.39 7.62
CA GLN A 27 -5.11 -19.27 6.35
C GLN A 27 -5.95 -18.57 5.28
N LYS A 28 -7.24 -18.88 5.18
CA LYS A 28 -8.17 -18.22 4.24
C LYS A 28 -8.21 -16.71 4.48
N ILE A 29 -8.31 -16.29 5.74
CA ILE A 29 -8.26 -14.87 6.13
C ILE A 29 -6.88 -14.28 5.82
N ALA A 30 -5.78 -14.97 6.13
CA ALA A 30 -4.44 -14.49 5.84
C ALA A 30 -4.19 -14.30 4.33
N PHE A 31 -4.68 -15.21 3.48
CA PHE A 31 -4.62 -15.04 2.02
C PHE A 31 -5.46 -13.86 1.53
N LEU A 32 -6.67 -13.66 2.09
CA LEU A 32 -7.50 -12.49 1.78
C LEU A 32 -6.79 -11.18 2.14
N ILE A 33 -6.24 -11.08 3.34
CA ILE A 33 -5.53 -9.87 3.76
C ILE A 33 -4.28 -9.67 2.90
N SER A 34 -3.51 -10.73 2.62
CA SER A 34 -2.35 -10.64 1.72
C SER A 34 -2.74 -10.13 0.34
N SER A 35 -3.87 -10.60 -0.22
CA SER A 35 -4.39 -10.12 -1.50
C SER A 35 -4.73 -8.63 -1.45
N GLU A 36 -5.39 -8.16 -0.39
CA GLU A 36 -5.76 -6.74 -0.28
C GLU A 36 -4.53 -5.84 -0.07
N LEU A 37 -3.56 -6.27 0.75
CA LEU A 37 -2.31 -5.53 0.93
C LEU A 37 -1.51 -5.40 -0.37
N ARG A 38 -1.51 -6.44 -1.21
CA ARG A 38 -0.91 -6.38 -2.55
C ARG A 38 -1.61 -5.37 -3.43
N ARG A 39 -2.94 -5.32 -3.39
CA ARG A 39 -3.72 -4.32 -4.12
C ARG A 39 -3.39 -2.89 -3.66
N TYR A 40 -3.29 -2.63 -2.35
CA TYR A 40 -2.86 -1.30 -1.87
C TYR A 40 -1.45 -0.94 -2.34
N LEU A 41 -0.52 -1.89 -2.36
CA LEU A 41 0.82 -1.66 -2.91
C LEU A 41 0.78 -1.30 -4.40
N GLU A 42 -0.01 -2.02 -5.19
CA GLU A 42 -0.22 -1.72 -6.63
C GLU A 42 -0.84 -0.33 -6.83
N GLU A 43 -1.76 0.08 -5.96
CA GLU A 43 -2.35 1.42 -5.98
C GLU A 43 -1.31 2.51 -5.67
N CYS A 44 -0.47 2.31 -4.64
CA CYS A 44 0.62 3.23 -4.33
C CYS A 44 1.64 3.33 -5.49
N GLU A 45 2.05 2.20 -6.05
CA GLU A 45 3.02 2.19 -7.16
C GLU A 45 2.50 2.88 -8.41
N ARG A 46 1.21 2.71 -8.73
CA ARG A 46 0.59 3.40 -9.86
C ARG A 46 0.57 4.90 -9.66
N GLU A 47 0.18 5.39 -8.48
CA GLU A 47 0.14 6.83 -8.22
C GLU A 47 1.53 7.46 -8.18
N MET A 48 2.52 6.76 -7.63
CA MET A 48 3.93 7.19 -7.72
C MET A 48 4.38 7.30 -9.19
N LEU A 49 4.05 6.31 -10.02
CA LEU A 49 4.37 6.34 -11.45
C LEU A 49 3.67 7.51 -12.18
N GLU A 50 2.45 7.87 -11.80
CA GLU A 50 1.75 9.04 -12.36
C GLU A 50 2.50 10.34 -12.05
N LEU A 51 3.07 10.48 -10.85
CA LEU A 51 3.94 11.61 -10.48
C LEU A 51 5.26 11.58 -11.26
N GLU A 52 5.88 10.42 -11.41
CA GLU A 52 7.09 10.25 -12.22
C GLU A 52 6.87 10.66 -13.68
N ILE A 53 5.73 10.27 -14.25
CA ILE A 53 5.33 10.67 -15.61
C ILE A 53 5.07 12.17 -15.69
N LYS A 54 4.40 12.75 -14.68
CA LYS A 54 4.07 14.18 -14.63
C LYS A 54 5.33 15.05 -14.64
N TYR A 55 6.34 14.67 -13.86
CA TYR A 55 7.58 15.44 -13.70
C TYR A 55 8.73 14.97 -14.60
N GLY A 56 8.60 13.79 -15.21
CA GLY A 56 9.63 13.20 -16.08
C GLY A 56 10.90 12.80 -15.31
N MET A 57 10.78 12.54 -14.01
CA MET A 57 11.89 12.25 -13.10
C MET A 57 11.40 11.44 -11.90
N ASP A 58 12.31 10.77 -11.20
CA ASP A 58 11.98 10.07 -9.96
C ASP A 58 11.84 11.04 -8.76
N TYR A 59 11.39 10.53 -7.62
CA TYR A 59 11.16 11.34 -6.41
C TYR A 59 12.44 12.03 -5.90
N GLU A 60 13.59 11.35 -5.93
CA GLU A 60 14.85 11.91 -5.42
C GLU A 60 15.30 13.08 -6.30
N GLN A 61 15.21 12.92 -7.62
CA GLN A 61 15.46 13.98 -8.59
C GLN A 61 14.48 15.14 -8.43
N PHE A 62 13.19 14.85 -8.23
CA PHE A 62 12.16 15.85 -7.98
C PHE A 62 12.48 16.67 -6.74
N LYS A 63 12.82 16.01 -5.62
CA LYS A 63 13.16 16.68 -4.37
C LYS A 63 14.39 17.57 -4.50
N GLU A 64 15.46 17.07 -5.12
CA GLU A 64 16.70 17.82 -5.34
C GLU A 64 16.45 19.09 -6.18
N LYS A 65 15.61 18.99 -7.22
CA LYS A 65 15.25 20.12 -8.08
C LYS A 65 14.30 21.11 -7.41
N LEU A 66 13.38 20.62 -6.57
CA LEU A 66 12.49 21.45 -5.78
C LEU A 66 13.29 22.31 -4.79
N GLU A 67 14.22 21.70 -4.05
CA GLU A 67 15.11 22.40 -3.10
C GLU A 67 16.04 23.43 -3.75
N ARG A 68 16.35 23.25 -5.04
CA ARG A 68 17.14 24.21 -5.84
C ARG A 68 16.31 25.30 -6.50
N GLY A 69 14.98 25.25 -6.39
CA GLY A 69 14.07 26.17 -7.08
C GLY A 69 14.07 25.99 -8.61
N GLU A 70 14.45 24.81 -9.12
CA GLU A 70 14.57 24.52 -10.56
C GLU A 70 13.24 24.07 -11.21
N LEU A 71 12.20 23.82 -10.40
CA LEU A 71 10.89 23.33 -10.86
C LEU A 71 9.86 24.45 -11.11
N GLY A 72 10.25 25.72 -10.96
CA GLY A 72 9.36 26.87 -11.10
C GLY A 72 9.14 27.59 -9.77
N ASP A 73 7.96 28.16 -9.57
CA ASP A 73 7.58 28.76 -8.29
C ASP A 73 7.41 27.65 -7.24
N GLU A 74 8.43 27.48 -6.39
CA GLU A 74 8.48 26.50 -5.30
C GLU A 74 7.31 26.64 -4.30
N PHE A 75 6.66 27.80 -4.26
CA PHE A 75 5.47 28.06 -3.45
C PHE A 75 4.16 27.85 -4.20
N SER A 76 4.22 27.32 -5.44
CA SER A 76 3.00 26.92 -6.12
C SER A 76 2.34 25.78 -5.33
N TYR A 77 1.08 25.97 -4.99
CA TYR A 77 0.27 25.01 -4.24
C TYR A 77 0.28 23.60 -4.86
N GLU A 78 0.47 23.51 -6.17
CA GLU A 78 0.56 22.24 -6.89
C GLU A 78 1.86 21.49 -6.61
N LEU A 79 3.02 22.16 -6.65
CA LEU A 79 4.32 21.52 -6.36
C LEU A 79 4.39 21.06 -4.90
N GLU A 80 3.94 21.90 -3.96
CA GLU A 80 3.89 21.55 -2.54
C GLU A 80 2.99 20.33 -2.31
N LYS A 81 1.78 20.35 -2.88
CA LYS A 81 0.82 19.25 -2.74
C LYS A 81 1.37 17.95 -3.31
N ASP A 82 1.99 17.99 -4.48
CA ASP A 82 2.53 16.79 -5.12
C ASP A 82 3.75 16.26 -4.36
N ALA A 83 4.61 17.13 -3.83
CA ALA A 83 5.73 16.75 -2.98
C ALA A 83 5.25 15.99 -1.73
N ILE A 84 4.27 16.57 -1.01
CA ILE A 84 3.67 15.95 0.17
C ILE A 84 3.04 14.61 -0.19
N ARG A 85 2.27 14.56 -1.29
CA ARG A 85 1.62 13.32 -1.71
C ARG A 85 2.63 12.22 -2.03
N TRP A 86 3.73 12.56 -2.69
CA TRP A 86 4.76 11.59 -3.02
C TRP A 86 5.45 11.04 -1.77
N GLU A 87 5.74 11.90 -0.79
CA GLU A 87 6.28 11.49 0.51
C GLU A 87 5.32 10.54 1.25
N ASP A 88 4.02 10.88 1.26
CA ASP A 88 2.99 10.04 1.85
C ASP A 88 2.93 8.66 1.17
N LEU A 89 2.98 8.62 -0.17
CA LEU A 89 2.97 7.36 -0.92
C LEU A 89 4.18 6.46 -0.60
N ILE A 90 5.36 7.04 -0.42
CA ILE A 90 6.56 6.28 -0.02
C ILE A 90 6.37 5.68 1.38
N ALA A 91 5.83 6.46 2.32
CA ALA A 91 5.53 6.00 3.67
C ALA A 91 4.44 4.93 3.69
N GLU A 92 3.35 5.13 2.95
CA GLU A 92 2.24 4.18 2.76
C GLU A 92 2.72 2.86 2.17
N LYS A 93 3.51 2.91 1.08
CA LYS A 93 4.09 1.72 0.45
C LYS A 93 4.93 0.93 1.45
N LYS A 94 5.79 1.60 2.23
CA LYS A 94 6.58 0.94 3.27
C LYS A 94 5.68 0.29 4.34
N HIS A 95 4.65 1.00 4.79
CA HIS A 95 3.69 0.49 5.75
C HIS A 95 3.00 -0.80 5.26
N TRP A 96 2.49 -0.82 4.03
CA TRP A 96 1.83 -2.01 3.47
C TRP A 96 2.80 -3.18 3.25
N LEU A 97 4.03 -2.89 2.83
CA LEU A 97 5.06 -3.91 2.63
C LEU A 97 5.42 -4.60 3.96
N ASP A 98 5.52 -3.85 5.04
CA ASP A 98 5.81 -4.40 6.37
C ASP A 98 4.69 -5.31 6.87
N HIS A 99 3.43 -4.94 6.64
CA HIS A 99 2.27 -5.77 6.96
C HIS A 99 2.20 -7.03 6.08
N LEU A 100 2.49 -6.91 4.79
CA LEU A 100 2.49 -8.04 3.86
C LEU A 100 3.55 -9.07 4.29
N ARG A 101 4.76 -8.62 4.60
CA ARG A 101 5.84 -9.47 5.11
C ARG A 101 5.45 -10.18 6.42
N ALA A 102 4.74 -9.50 7.32
CA ALA A 102 4.28 -10.10 8.56
C ALA A 102 3.28 -11.22 8.32
N ILE A 103 2.34 -11.04 7.38
CA ILE A 103 1.31 -12.04 7.05
C ILE A 103 1.91 -13.21 6.27
N GLU A 104 2.81 -12.96 5.32
CA GLU A 104 3.43 -14.02 4.54
C GLU A 104 4.24 -15.00 5.41
N ARG A 105 4.87 -14.52 6.49
CA ARG A 105 5.54 -15.39 7.48
C ARG A 105 4.58 -16.33 8.21
N LEU A 106 3.28 -16.01 8.27
CA LEU A 106 2.26 -16.88 8.86
C LEU A 106 1.75 -17.94 7.86
N LEU A 107 2.04 -17.76 6.57
CA LEU A 107 1.64 -18.65 5.49
C LEU A 107 2.75 -19.62 5.07
N GLN A 108 3.96 -19.45 5.61
CA GLN A 108 5.12 -20.36 5.47
C GLN A 108 5.04 -21.50 6.49
#